data_AF-A0A925ZQ87-F1
#
_entry.id   AF-A0A925ZQ87-F1
#
_cell.length_a   1.000
_cell.length_b   1.000
_cell.length_c   1.000
_cell.angle_alpha   90.00
_cell.angle_beta   90.00
_cell.angle_gamma   90.00
#
_symmetry.space_group_name_H-M   'P 1'
#
loop_
_entity.id
_entity.type
_entity.pdbx_description
1 polymer ?
#
loop_
_entity_poly.entity_id
_entity_poly.type
_entity_poly.pdbx_seq_one_letter_code
_entity_poly.pdbx_strand_id
1 'polypeptide(L)'
;MPPQIDNLAGLDLLPDTIEVLRRIFARYKRVVIIKEFTAGLSGSRVLEVRPIKADGTPELPTVVKLATVSMIEQEWHAYQQHIHNRLPRSAGVAARPTVLAAAGWGGLRYPAMGSGSPDILSLRDFCCQPDVSPSELALVFERLLRIMDNVWGYNAATPNFAMQASYAGVLPPQLLVRPAVPPEGAAITAITPENPPTFALRPGAAVALAGFAVRKVVPSHRTVSLGVTGALAGGAAFSVRVRIPEAEPMPAYRSQELVDLPNAVVIETCAGRLRNEVARLFVAVDPAAALVPLAEGVWLPNPLNALPDLLRQPRNVNVATIHGDFNLQNILIEPQLGEISLIDFAEARQDHVLHDLLHLEAEILTHVLPEIIDQAQLDPLLAVVALSWHGRRALSQTTGDHGPPLHPALRKLWVMLSAIRRAARGYLFDLNDPAEYYQGLTLYLLGALRYKNLGGFASRPLPKQIAFWAATLTYHWLVQAAAPTVAPELEALLARAQALWVAGAHPQGKANRSRAVGEQLPGSEARPDPMAVLPVDRIPPVR
;
A
#
# COMPACT_ATOMS: atom_id res chain seq x y z
N MET A 1 -28.84 -12.33 -24.96
CA MET A 1 -28.83 -10.87 -24.72
C MET A 1 -27.73 -10.56 -23.72
N PRO A 2 -26.95 -9.48 -23.88
CA PRO A 2 -25.97 -9.08 -22.88
C PRO A 2 -26.67 -8.72 -21.56
N PRO A 3 -26.02 -8.92 -20.39
CA PRO A 3 -26.62 -8.57 -19.12
C PRO A 3 -26.86 -7.05 -19.02
N GLN A 4 -27.94 -6.68 -18.34
CA GLN A 4 -28.15 -5.31 -17.90
C GLN A 4 -27.15 -4.98 -16.78
N ILE A 5 -26.49 -3.82 -16.86
CA ILE A 5 -25.57 -3.35 -15.84
C ILE A 5 -26.25 -2.22 -15.05
N ASP A 6 -26.54 -2.48 -13.78
CA ASP A 6 -27.16 -1.51 -12.87
C ASP A 6 -26.06 -0.86 -12.02
N ASN A 7 -25.79 0.41 -12.28
CA ASN A 7 -24.75 1.18 -11.58
C ASN A 7 -25.36 1.99 -10.42
N LEU A 8 -25.77 1.30 -9.36
CA LEU A 8 -26.37 1.94 -8.18
C LEU A 8 -25.38 2.85 -7.44
N ALA A 9 -24.09 2.55 -7.55
CA ALA A 9 -23.01 3.34 -6.97
C ALA A 9 -22.76 4.69 -7.68
N GLY A 10 -23.44 4.98 -8.80
CA GLY A 10 -23.31 6.25 -9.52
C GLY A 10 -21.91 6.50 -10.08
N LEU A 11 -21.15 5.43 -10.37
CA LEU A 11 -19.76 5.52 -10.82
C LEU A 11 -19.67 5.99 -12.27
N ASP A 12 -18.75 6.89 -12.60
CA ASP A 12 -18.48 7.25 -14.00
C ASP A 12 -17.68 6.14 -14.69
N LEU A 13 -18.37 5.24 -15.41
CA LEU A 13 -17.78 4.09 -16.10
C LEU A 13 -17.77 4.32 -17.60
N LEU A 14 -16.58 4.17 -18.22
CA LEU A 14 -16.44 4.24 -19.67
C LEU A 14 -17.28 3.16 -20.37
N PRO A 15 -17.81 3.43 -21.58
CA PRO A 15 -18.55 2.43 -22.34
C PRO A 15 -17.81 1.10 -22.52
N ASP A 16 -16.49 1.16 -22.73
CA ASP A 16 -15.64 -0.02 -22.91
C ASP A 16 -15.54 -0.87 -21.63
N THR A 17 -15.51 -0.25 -20.45
CA THR A 17 -15.44 -0.99 -19.18
C THR A 17 -16.78 -1.67 -18.86
N ILE A 18 -17.90 -1.05 -19.24
CA ILE A 18 -19.24 -1.66 -19.19
C ILE A 18 -19.30 -2.89 -20.12
N GLU A 19 -18.72 -2.80 -21.31
CA GLU A 19 -18.67 -3.94 -22.25
C GLU A 19 -17.80 -5.09 -21.72
N VAL A 20 -16.66 -4.79 -21.07
CA VAL A 20 -15.87 -5.81 -20.36
C VAL A 20 -16.74 -6.53 -19.31
N LEU A 21 -17.47 -5.78 -18.48
CA LEU A 21 -18.37 -6.36 -17.48
C LEU A 21 -19.45 -7.25 -18.11
N ARG A 22 -20.08 -6.81 -19.21
CA ARG A 22 -21.08 -7.61 -19.93
C ARG A 22 -20.52 -8.94 -20.41
N ARG A 23 -19.26 -8.97 -20.85
CA ARG A 23 -18.59 -10.19 -21.29
C ARG A 23 -18.22 -11.12 -20.12
N ILE A 24 -17.69 -10.58 -19.02
CA ILE A 24 -17.40 -11.35 -17.80
C ILE A 24 -18.68 -12.07 -17.31
N PHE A 25 -19.83 -11.39 -17.38
CA PHE A 25 -21.12 -11.90 -16.89
C PHE A 25 -22.10 -12.27 -18.00
N ALA A 26 -21.62 -12.71 -19.16
CA ALA A 26 -22.47 -12.95 -20.35
C ALA A 26 -23.61 -13.98 -20.13
N ARG A 27 -23.52 -14.81 -19.08
CA ARG A 27 -24.52 -15.82 -18.71
C ARG A 27 -25.59 -15.32 -17.74
N TYR A 28 -25.48 -14.08 -17.26
CA TYR A 28 -26.40 -13.49 -16.29
C TYR A 28 -27.41 -12.58 -16.99
N LYS A 29 -28.55 -12.35 -16.32
CA LYS A 29 -29.55 -11.40 -16.79
C LYS A 29 -29.15 -9.97 -16.45
N ARG A 30 -28.60 -9.79 -15.25
CA ARG A 30 -28.29 -8.49 -14.68
C ARG A 30 -27.05 -8.56 -13.78
N VAL A 31 -26.31 -7.47 -13.69
CA VAL A 31 -25.20 -7.28 -12.76
C VAL A 31 -25.40 -5.95 -12.06
N VAL A 32 -25.44 -5.96 -10.74
CA VAL A 32 -25.56 -4.76 -9.91
C VAL A 32 -24.17 -4.37 -9.40
N ILE A 33 -23.75 -3.14 -9.66
CA ILE A 33 -22.51 -2.58 -9.09
C ILE A 33 -22.84 -2.02 -7.72
N ILE A 34 -22.23 -2.58 -6.68
CA ILE A 34 -22.50 -2.23 -5.27
C ILE A 34 -21.62 -1.05 -4.87
N LYS A 35 -20.30 -1.18 -5.06
CA LYS A 35 -19.32 -0.15 -4.70
C LYS A 35 -17.99 -0.37 -5.42
N GLU A 36 -17.08 0.60 -5.26
CA GLU A 36 -15.68 0.52 -5.69
C GLU A 36 -14.77 0.52 -4.45
N PHE A 37 -13.80 -0.38 -4.39
CA PHE A 37 -12.87 -0.51 -3.26
C PHE A 37 -11.73 0.51 -3.32
N THR A 38 -11.27 0.87 -4.52
CA THR A 38 -10.04 1.65 -4.69
C THR A 38 -10.29 2.89 -5.55
N ALA A 39 -10.01 4.08 -5.00
CA ALA A 39 -10.09 5.33 -5.74
C ALA A 39 -8.85 5.52 -6.63
N GLY A 40 -8.78 4.80 -7.76
CA GLY A 40 -8.11 5.23 -9.00
C GLY A 40 -6.59 5.46 -9.02
N LEU A 41 -5.81 5.10 -7.99
CA LEU A 41 -4.37 5.43 -7.94
C LEU A 41 -3.51 4.71 -8.98
N SER A 42 -3.94 3.54 -9.44
CA SER A 42 -3.17 2.69 -10.34
C SER A 42 -3.62 2.78 -11.80
N GLY A 43 -4.74 3.47 -12.10
CA GLY A 43 -5.42 3.41 -13.39
C GLY A 43 -6.32 2.18 -13.57
N SER A 44 -6.40 1.30 -12.58
CA SER A 44 -7.40 0.22 -12.51
C SER A 44 -8.57 0.61 -11.61
N ARG A 45 -9.72 -0.05 -11.82
CA ARG A 45 -10.91 0.04 -10.97
C ARG A 45 -11.23 -1.32 -10.39
N VAL A 46 -11.49 -1.37 -9.09
CA VAL A 46 -11.83 -2.62 -8.40
C VAL A 46 -13.25 -2.49 -7.86
N LEU A 47 -14.17 -3.25 -8.44
CA LEU A 47 -15.60 -3.15 -8.19
C LEU A 47 -16.10 -4.36 -7.42
N GLU A 48 -16.98 -4.11 -6.45
CA GLU A 48 -17.86 -5.14 -5.92
C GLU A 48 -19.14 -5.19 -6.77
N VAL A 49 -19.48 -6.36 -7.29
CA VAL A 49 -20.66 -6.56 -8.11
C VAL A 49 -21.47 -7.77 -7.67
N ARG A 50 -22.79 -7.72 -7.86
CA ARG A 50 -23.71 -8.82 -7.59
C ARG A 50 -24.39 -9.28 -8.88
N PRO A 51 -24.05 -10.46 -9.41
CA PRO A 51 -24.67 -10.97 -10.61
C PRO A 51 -26.02 -11.67 -10.28
N ILE A 52 -26.99 -11.55 -11.20
CA ILE A 52 -28.35 -12.08 -11.06
C ILE A 52 -28.68 -12.94 -12.28
N LYS A 53 -29.07 -14.19 -12.01
CA LYS A 53 -29.37 -15.21 -13.03
C LYS A 53 -30.66 -14.89 -13.81
N ALA A 54 -30.90 -15.66 -14.88
CA ALA A 54 -32.07 -15.51 -15.75
C ALA A 54 -33.40 -15.65 -15.01
N ASP A 55 -33.46 -16.53 -14.02
CA ASP A 55 -34.59 -16.79 -13.13
C ASP A 55 -34.79 -15.69 -12.06
N GLY A 56 -33.90 -14.68 -12.00
CA GLY A 56 -33.92 -13.62 -11.00
C GLY A 56 -33.18 -13.95 -9.71
N THR A 57 -32.61 -15.16 -9.58
CA THR A 57 -31.87 -15.57 -8.38
C THR A 57 -30.55 -14.79 -8.30
N PRO A 58 -30.29 -14.03 -7.21
CA PRO A 58 -28.99 -13.39 -7.00
C PRO A 58 -27.92 -14.42 -6.63
N GLU A 59 -26.70 -14.22 -7.10
CA GLU A 59 -25.52 -14.90 -6.54
C GLU A 59 -24.84 -14.02 -5.49
N LEU A 60 -23.88 -14.61 -4.78
CA LEU A 60 -23.03 -13.88 -3.85
C LEU A 60 -22.30 -12.72 -4.55
N PRO A 61 -22.01 -11.61 -3.83
CA PRO A 61 -21.12 -10.58 -4.33
C PRO A 61 -19.80 -11.17 -4.86
N THR A 62 -19.16 -10.52 -5.82
CA THR A 62 -17.88 -10.92 -6.40
C THR A 62 -17.09 -9.68 -6.73
N VAL A 63 -15.76 -9.78 -6.69
CA VAL A 63 -14.89 -8.65 -7.01
C VAL A 63 -14.44 -8.73 -8.46
N VAL A 64 -14.46 -7.59 -9.14
CA VAL A 64 -14.00 -7.46 -10.52
C VAL A 64 -12.98 -6.34 -10.61
N LYS A 65 -11.82 -6.64 -11.16
CA LYS A 65 -10.82 -5.63 -11.50
C LYS A 65 -10.90 -5.32 -12.99
N LEU A 66 -10.96 -4.03 -13.32
CA LEU A 66 -10.98 -3.49 -14.68
C LEU A 66 -9.75 -2.62 -14.87
N ALA A 67 -8.96 -2.88 -15.91
CA ALA A 67 -7.74 -2.11 -16.19
C ALA A 67 -7.38 -2.19 -17.67
N THR A 68 -6.28 -1.54 -18.06
CA THR A 68 -5.70 -1.73 -19.39
C THR A 68 -5.34 -3.19 -19.62
N VAL A 69 -5.39 -3.64 -20.89
CA VAL A 69 -5.06 -5.04 -21.25
C VAL A 69 -3.71 -5.47 -20.69
N SER A 70 -2.69 -4.61 -20.82
CA SER A 70 -1.36 -4.89 -20.29
C SER A 70 -1.32 -5.16 -18.79
N MET A 71 -2.11 -4.44 -17.99
CA MET A 71 -2.15 -4.63 -16.54
C MET A 71 -2.88 -5.91 -16.17
N ILE A 72 -3.96 -6.21 -16.88
CA ILE A 72 -4.76 -7.43 -16.67
C ILE A 72 -3.96 -8.69 -17.05
N GLU A 73 -3.23 -8.64 -18.16
CA GLU A 73 -2.35 -9.73 -18.58
C GLU A 73 -1.17 -9.93 -17.62
N GLN A 74 -0.53 -8.84 -17.17
CA GLN A 74 0.53 -8.90 -16.17
C GLN A 74 0.04 -9.63 -14.91
N GLU A 75 -1.10 -9.20 -14.36
CA GLU A 75 -1.64 -9.82 -13.15
C GLU A 75 -2.05 -11.27 -13.36
N TRP A 76 -2.68 -11.58 -14.49
CA TRP A 76 -3.03 -12.97 -14.80
C TRP A 76 -1.79 -13.87 -14.86
N HIS A 77 -0.73 -13.42 -15.52
CA HIS A 77 0.52 -14.16 -15.59
C HIS A 77 1.18 -14.33 -14.22
N ALA A 78 1.26 -13.27 -13.44
CA ALA A 78 1.81 -13.31 -12.09
C ALA A 78 1.00 -14.26 -11.19
N TYR A 79 -0.33 -14.19 -11.21
CA TYR A 79 -1.21 -15.12 -10.51
C TYR A 79 -0.94 -16.57 -10.93
N GLN A 80 -0.91 -16.87 -12.24
CA GLN A 80 -0.69 -18.24 -12.73
C GLN A 80 0.67 -18.80 -12.32
N GLN A 81 1.73 -17.99 -12.37
CA GLN A 81 3.10 -18.42 -12.08
C GLN A 81 3.41 -18.50 -10.58
N HIS A 82 2.85 -17.56 -9.81
CA HIS A 82 3.26 -17.34 -8.44
C HIS A 82 2.23 -17.79 -7.41
N ILE A 83 0.93 -17.69 -7.70
CA ILE A 83 -0.13 -17.84 -6.68
C ILE A 83 -0.99 -19.08 -6.89
N HIS A 84 -1.32 -19.40 -8.15
CA HIS A 84 -2.22 -20.49 -8.48
C HIS A 84 -1.72 -21.82 -7.91
N ASN A 85 -2.60 -22.52 -7.18
CA ASN A 85 -2.32 -23.77 -6.45
C ASN A 85 -1.33 -23.65 -5.27
N ARG A 86 -0.93 -22.44 -4.86
CA ARG A 86 -0.11 -22.21 -3.65
C ARG A 86 -0.90 -21.60 -2.50
N LEU A 87 -1.79 -20.66 -2.81
CA LEU A 87 -2.72 -20.11 -1.82
C LEU A 87 -4.06 -20.87 -1.83
N PRO A 88 -4.76 -20.94 -0.68
CA PRO A 88 -6.10 -21.51 -0.61
C PRO A 88 -7.10 -20.67 -1.42
N ARG A 89 -8.36 -21.10 -1.46
CA ARG A 89 -9.42 -20.45 -2.27
C ARG A 89 -9.62 -18.94 -1.98
N SER A 90 -9.09 -18.45 -0.88
CA SER A 90 -9.01 -17.02 -0.54
C SER A 90 -8.28 -16.16 -1.58
N ALA A 91 -7.48 -16.74 -2.47
CA ALA A 91 -6.72 -16.00 -3.49
C ALA A 91 -7.09 -16.39 -4.94
N GLY A 92 -8.28 -16.95 -5.17
CA GLY A 92 -8.66 -17.48 -6.48
C GLY A 92 -8.93 -16.39 -7.53
N VAL A 93 -8.56 -16.65 -8.78
CA VAL A 93 -9.09 -15.96 -9.97
C VAL A 93 -10.01 -16.93 -10.71
N ALA A 94 -11.26 -16.53 -10.93
CA ALA A 94 -12.34 -17.45 -11.31
C ALA A 94 -12.20 -18.00 -12.74
N ALA A 95 -11.63 -17.22 -13.66
CA ALA A 95 -11.49 -17.58 -15.06
C ALA A 95 -10.34 -16.81 -15.74
N ARG A 96 -10.06 -17.18 -17.00
CA ARG A 96 -9.16 -16.41 -17.86
C ARG A 96 -9.64 -14.96 -17.99
N PRO A 97 -8.72 -14.01 -18.23
CA PRO A 97 -9.07 -12.60 -18.36
C PRO A 97 -10.02 -12.36 -19.53
N THR A 98 -10.93 -11.41 -19.35
CA THR A 98 -11.74 -10.87 -20.44
C THR A 98 -11.02 -9.68 -21.05
N VAL A 99 -10.73 -9.72 -22.35
CA VAL A 99 -9.94 -8.68 -23.04
C VAL A 99 -10.73 -8.10 -24.22
N LEU A 100 -10.76 -6.76 -24.29
CA LEU A 100 -11.23 -5.97 -25.42
C LEU A 100 -10.03 -5.28 -26.07
N ALA A 101 -9.26 -6.01 -26.88
CA ALA A 101 -8.01 -5.53 -27.44
C ALA A 101 -8.15 -4.21 -28.21
N ALA A 102 -9.21 -4.06 -29.02
CA ALA A 102 -9.47 -2.84 -29.79
C ALA A 102 -9.76 -1.62 -28.90
N ALA A 103 -10.34 -1.82 -27.72
CA ALA A 103 -10.61 -0.77 -26.74
C ALA A 103 -9.44 -0.55 -25.75
N GLY A 104 -8.45 -1.44 -25.74
CA GLY A 104 -7.33 -1.38 -24.79
C GLY A 104 -7.71 -1.70 -23.33
N TRP A 105 -8.89 -2.27 -23.08
CA TRP A 105 -9.38 -2.64 -21.74
C TRP A 105 -9.52 -4.14 -21.53
N GLY A 106 -9.38 -4.58 -20.29
CA GLY A 106 -9.70 -5.94 -19.86
C GLY A 106 -10.21 -6.01 -18.44
N GLY A 107 -10.53 -7.22 -17.98
CA GLY A 107 -10.95 -7.46 -16.61
C GLY A 107 -10.71 -8.87 -16.09
N LEU A 108 -10.58 -8.96 -14.76
CA LEU A 108 -10.43 -10.17 -13.97
C LEU A 108 -11.58 -10.28 -12.97
N ARG A 109 -12.07 -11.50 -12.76
CA ARG A 109 -13.10 -11.81 -11.74
C ARG A 109 -12.47 -12.65 -10.63
N TYR A 110 -12.54 -12.16 -9.40
CA TYR A 110 -12.21 -12.91 -8.20
C TYR A 110 -13.52 -13.47 -7.64
N PRO A 111 -13.66 -14.80 -7.51
CA PRO A 111 -14.81 -15.36 -6.85
C PRO A 111 -14.76 -14.87 -5.39
N ALA A 112 -15.82 -14.24 -4.90
CA ALA A 112 -15.82 -13.94 -3.47
C ALA A 112 -15.95 -15.25 -2.70
N MET A 113 -15.18 -15.32 -1.62
CA MET A 113 -15.41 -16.23 -0.53
C MET A 113 -16.29 -15.52 0.49
N GLY A 114 -17.42 -16.12 0.84
CA GLY A 114 -18.32 -15.66 1.87
C GLY A 114 -19.46 -16.66 2.04
N SER A 115 -19.95 -16.86 3.26
CA SER A 115 -21.03 -17.82 3.51
C SER A 115 -22.43 -17.23 3.28
N GLY A 116 -22.52 -16.03 2.72
CA GLY A 116 -23.79 -15.35 2.48
C GLY A 116 -23.89 -13.92 3.00
N SER A 117 -22.84 -13.34 3.58
CA SER A 117 -22.91 -11.93 3.96
C SER A 117 -22.98 -11.01 2.73
N PRO A 118 -23.81 -9.95 2.76
CA PRO A 118 -23.84 -8.96 1.71
C PRO A 118 -22.64 -7.99 1.74
N ASP A 119 -21.85 -7.95 2.82
CA ASP A 119 -20.84 -6.92 3.04
C ASP A 119 -19.41 -7.46 2.99
N ILE A 120 -18.62 -6.95 2.03
CA ILE A 120 -17.17 -7.17 1.94
C ILE A 120 -16.47 -5.85 2.26
N LEU A 121 -15.53 -5.84 3.20
CA LEU A 121 -14.74 -4.65 3.56
C LEU A 121 -13.29 -4.83 3.15
N SER A 122 -12.60 -3.74 2.85
CA SER A 122 -11.14 -3.78 2.86
C SER A 122 -10.64 -3.97 4.30
N LEU A 123 -9.45 -4.54 4.50
CA LEU A 123 -8.83 -4.62 5.83
C LEU A 123 -8.65 -3.23 6.42
N ARG A 124 -8.36 -2.21 5.58
CA ARG A 124 -8.34 -0.81 6.02
C ARG A 124 -9.64 -0.41 6.69
N ASP A 125 -10.77 -0.58 6.00
CA ASP A 125 -12.07 -0.15 6.52
C ASP A 125 -12.48 -0.96 7.75
N PHE A 126 -12.21 -2.27 7.74
CA PHE A 126 -12.43 -3.15 8.90
C PHE A 126 -11.62 -2.68 10.13
N CYS A 127 -10.34 -2.33 9.97
CA CYS A 127 -9.52 -1.85 11.07
C CYS A 127 -10.00 -0.52 11.67
N CYS A 128 -10.64 0.33 10.86
CA CYS A 128 -11.08 1.67 11.26
C CYS A 128 -12.51 1.67 11.82
N GLN A 129 -13.22 0.55 11.78
CA GLN A 129 -14.53 0.40 12.41
C GLN A 129 -14.45 0.56 13.94
N PRO A 130 -15.32 1.35 14.57
CA PRO A 130 -15.25 1.62 16.01
C PRO A 130 -15.56 0.38 16.86
N ASP A 131 -16.45 -0.49 16.38
CA ASP A 131 -16.96 -1.69 17.04
C ASP A 131 -16.02 -2.89 16.96
N VAL A 132 -15.09 -2.92 15.99
CA VAL A 132 -14.10 -3.99 15.88
C VAL A 132 -13.14 -3.96 17.07
N SER A 133 -13.12 -5.03 17.87
CA SER A 133 -12.27 -5.15 19.06
C SER A 133 -10.81 -5.54 18.71
N PRO A 134 -9.84 -5.28 19.61
CA PRO A 134 -8.46 -5.78 19.44
C PRO A 134 -8.37 -7.31 19.33
N SER A 135 -9.27 -8.06 19.96
CA SER A 135 -9.33 -9.54 19.86
C SER A 135 -9.79 -10.01 18.49
N GLU A 136 -10.77 -9.34 17.88
CA GLU A 136 -11.21 -9.64 16.52
C GLU A 136 -10.09 -9.36 15.50
N LEU A 137 -9.38 -8.23 15.67
CA LEU A 137 -8.19 -7.95 14.86
C LEU A 137 -7.10 -9.00 15.04
N ALA A 138 -6.85 -9.47 16.27
CA ALA A 138 -5.87 -10.52 16.50
C ALA A 138 -6.22 -11.80 15.72
N LEU A 139 -7.51 -12.20 15.72
CA LEU A 139 -8.00 -13.36 14.99
C LEU A 139 -7.88 -13.18 13.47
N VAL A 140 -8.26 -12.01 12.95
CA VAL A 140 -8.14 -11.69 11.51
C VAL A 140 -6.67 -11.73 11.07
N PHE A 141 -5.77 -11.12 11.83
CA PHE A 141 -4.34 -11.15 11.52
C PHE A 141 -3.74 -12.57 11.63
N GLU A 142 -4.13 -13.35 12.63
CA GLU A 142 -3.71 -14.76 12.74
C GLU A 142 -4.11 -15.56 11.50
N ARG A 143 -5.36 -15.41 11.04
CA ARG A 143 -5.86 -16.07 9.83
C ARG A 143 -5.14 -15.58 8.57
N LEU A 144 -4.96 -14.27 8.44
CA LEU A 144 -4.26 -13.65 7.31
C LEU A 144 -2.84 -14.20 7.18
N LEU A 145 -2.10 -14.17 8.28
CA LEU A 145 -0.71 -14.62 8.32
C LEU A 145 -0.61 -16.13 8.08
N ARG A 146 -1.57 -16.94 8.57
CA ARG A 146 -1.65 -18.37 8.26
C ARG A 146 -1.94 -18.64 6.78
N ILE A 147 -2.80 -17.85 6.13
CA ILE A 147 -3.04 -17.96 4.68
C ILE A 147 -1.73 -17.70 3.93
N MET A 148 -1.04 -16.63 4.28
CA MET A 148 0.20 -16.24 3.61
C MET A 148 1.40 -17.14 3.90
N ASP A 149 1.43 -17.83 5.05
CA ASP A 149 2.45 -18.83 5.36
C ASP A 149 2.51 -19.96 4.30
N ASN A 150 1.42 -20.23 3.57
CA ASN A 150 1.42 -21.18 2.46
C ASN A 150 2.30 -20.76 1.26
N VAL A 151 2.71 -19.48 1.18
CA VAL A 151 3.67 -19.01 0.16
C VAL A 151 5.01 -18.58 0.77
N TRP A 152 5.00 -18.00 1.97
CA TRP A 152 6.21 -17.56 2.67
C TRP A 152 6.98 -18.72 3.32
N GLY A 153 6.28 -19.75 3.81
CA GLY A 153 6.88 -20.90 4.50
C GLY A 153 7.79 -21.75 3.60
N TYR A 154 7.60 -21.68 2.28
CA TYR A 154 8.47 -22.32 1.28
C TYR A 154 9.59 -21.39 0.83
N ASN A 155 10.27 -20.75 1.77
CA ASN A 155 11.38 -19.85 1.50
C ASN A 155 12.72 -20.59 1.38
N ALA A 156 13.70 -19.92 0.77
CA ALA A 156 15.07 -20.39 0.67
C ALA A 156 16.07 -19.27 0.96
N ALA A 157 17.10 -19.62 1.74
CA ALA A 157 18.24 -18.76 2.02
C ALA A 157 18.95 -18.33 0.72
N THR A 158 19.09 -17.03 0.54
CA THR A 158 19.80 -16.42 -0.59
C THR A 158 20.89 -15.49 -0.07
N PRO A 159 22.18 -15.89 -0.19
CA PRO A 159 23.28 -15.05 0.26
C PRO A 159 23.53 -13.89 -0.70
N ASN A 160 24.08 -12.79 -0.19
CA ASN A 160 24.45 -11.60 -0.97
C ASN A 160 23.32 -11.05 -1.87
N PHE A 161 22.09 -11.12 -1.38
CA PHE A 161 20.90 -10.62 -2.06
C PHE A 161 21.00 -9.13 -2.36
N ALA A 162 20.71 -8.75 -3.61
CA ALA A 162 20.84 -7.39 -4.10
C ALA A 162 19.63 -6.53 -3.69
N MET A 163 19.74 -5.84 -2.55
CA MET A 163 18.67 -5.01 -1.98
C MET A 163 18.16 -3.95 -2.97
N GLN A 164 19.05 -3.29 -3.72
CA GLN A 164 18.65 -2.31 -4.73
C GLN A 164 17.69 -2.91 -5.78
N ALA A 165 17.96 -4.14 -6.24
CA ALA A 165 17.18 -4.77 -7.29
C ALA A 165 15.72 -4.99 -6.85
N SER A 166 15.58 -5.47 -5.62
CA SER A 166 14.33 -5.86 -4.97
C SER A 166 13.50 -4.64 -4.51
N TYR A 167 14.15 -3.62 -3.95
CA TYR A 167 13.46 -2.47 -3.35
C TYR A 167 13.33 -1.24 -4.27
N ALA A 168 13.91 -1.25 -5.47
CA ALA A 168 13.79 -0.13 -6.42
C ALA A 168 12.32 0.21 -6.74
N GLY A 169 11.44 -0.79 -6.83
CA GLY A 169 10.01 -0.59 -7.12
C GLY A 169 9.22 0.06 -5.98
N VAL A 170 9.74 0.01 -4.76
CA VAL A 170 9.13 0.59 -3.54
C VAL A 170 9.36 2.11 -3.50
N LEU A 171 10.52 2.57 -3.96
CA LEU A 171 10.93 3.97 -3.96
C LEU A 171 10.37 4.73 -5.17
N PRO A 172 10.39 6.09 -5.18
CA PRO A 172 10.21 6.83 -6.42
C PRO A 172 11.17 6.34 -7.51
N PRO A 173 10.80 6.43 -8.80
CA PRO A 173 11.69 6.06 -9.90
C PRO A 173 13.01 6.82 -9.79
N GLN A 174 14.12 6.17 -10.12
CA GLN A 174 15.47 6.72 -9.98
C GLN A 174 15.58 8.05 -10.75
N LEU A 175 14.97 8.11 -11.93
CA LEU A 175 14.85 9.32 -12.74
C LEU A 175 13.41 9.55 -13.19
N LEU A 176 12.99 10.81 -13.17
CA LEU A 176 11.90 11.32 -13.99
C LEU A 176 12.52 12.13 -15.12
N VAL A 177 12.23 11.76 -16.36
CA VAL A 177 12.75 12.43 -17.56
C VAL A 177 11.62 12.91 -18.45
N ARG A 178 11.93 13.83 -19.35
CA ARG A 178 11.03 14.27 -20.43
C ARG A 178 11.78 14.21 -21.77
N PRO A 179 11.18 13.66 -22.84
CA PRO A 179 11.70 13.80 -24.19
C PRO A 179 11.87 15.28 -24.54
N ALA A 180 13.08 15.69 -24.88
CA ALA A 180 13.38 17.06 -25.30
C ALA A 180 14.71 17.10 -26.04
N VAL A 181 14.84 18.03 -27.00
CA VAL A 181 16.14 18.31 -27.63
C VAL A 181 17.07 18.92 -26.57
N PRO A 182 18.25 18.32 -26.31
CA PRO A 182 19.18 18.87 -25.34
C PRO A 182 19.74 20.22 -25.83
N PRO A 183 20.15 21.12 -24.92
CA PRO A 183 20.81 22.36 -25.30
C PRO A 183 22.04 22.11 -26.18
N GLU A 184 22.32 23.02 -27.11
CA GLU A 184 23.48 22.92 -27.99
C GLU A 184 24.78 22.82 -27.17
N GLY A 185 25.61 21.82 -27.48
CA GLY A 185 26.85 21.54 -26.74
C GLY A 185 26.68 20.78 -25.41
N ALA A 186 25.47 20.42 -24.99
CA ALA A 186 25.27 19.62 -23.78
C ALA A 186 25.77 18.18 -23.96
N ALA A 187 26.60 17.70 -23.03
CA ALA A 187 27.02 16.31 -23.01
C ALA A 187 25.83 15.39 -22.66
N ILE A 188 25.53 14.43 -23.55
CA ILE A 188 24.45 13.46 -23.35
C ILE A 188 25.02 12.24 -22.62
N THR A 189 24.46 11.91 -21.46
CA THR A 189 24.81 10.69 -20.73
C THR A 189 23.98 9.53 -21.24
N ALA A 190 24.62 8.53 -21.83
CA ALA A 190 23.96 7.28 -22.22
C ALA A 190 23.67 6.42 -20.99
N ILE A 191 22.44 5.94 -20.87
CA ILE A 191 21.97 5.10 -19.76
C ILE A 191 21.29 3.87 -20.35
N THR A 192 21.72 2.69 -19.93
CA THR A 192 21.08 1.42 -20.25
C THR A 192 20.85 0.62 -18.96
N PRO A 193 20.02 -0.43 -18.96
CA PRO A 193 19.90 -1.35 -17.82
C PRO A 193 21.24 -1.92 -17.32
N GLU A 194 22.17 -2.20 -18.24
CA GLU A 194 23.48 -2.80 -17.96
C GLU A 194 24.51 -1.77 -17.50
N ASN A 195 24.30 -0.50 -17.86
CA ASN A 195 25.18 0.61 -17.50
C ASN A 195 24.37 1.76 -16.86
N PRO A 196 23.84 1.57 -15.64
CA PRO A 196 23.20 2.64 -14.91
C PRO A 196 24.23 3.73 -14.53
N PRO A 197 23.80 4.98 -14.33
CA PRO A 197 24.71 6.06 -13.96
C PRO A 197 25.40 5.77 -12.62
N THR A 198 26.74 5.84 -12.62
CA THR A 198 27.58 5.67 -11.42
C THR A 198 27.70 6.94 -10.57
N PHE A 199 27.26 8.08 -11.11
CA PHE A 199 27.25 9.37 -10.45
C PHE A 199 25.83 9.93 -10.33
N ALA A 200 25.62 10.84 -9.38
CA ALA A 200 24.33 11.48 -9.18
C ALA A 200 24.04 12.47 -10.32
N LEU A 201 23.03 12.15 -11.14
CA LEU A 201 22.50 13.07 -12.14
C LEU A 201 21.77 14.24 -11.46
N ARG A 202 21.77 15.40 -12.12
CA ARG A 202 21.06 16.61 -11.67
C ARG A 202 19.88 16.90 -12.58
N PRO A 203 18.80 17.53 -12.07
CA PRO A 203 17.78 18.13 -12.92
C PRO A 203 18.42 19.02 -14.00
N GLY A 204 17.94 18.92 -15.23
CA GLY A 204 18.48 19.60 -16.41
C GLY A 204 19.55 18.82 -17.18
N ALA A 205 20.08 17.71 -16.64
CA ALA A 205 21.06 16.89 -17.36
C ALA A 205 20.44 16.23 -18.60
N ALA A 206 21.18 16.24 -19.71
CA ALA A 206 20.81 15.56 -20.94
C ALA A 206 21.19 14.07 -20.86
N VAL A 207 20.25 13.19 -21.19
CA VAL A 207 20.41 11.74 -21.15
C VAL A 207 19.84 11.08 -22.39
N ALA A 208 20.44 9.95 -22.78
CA ALA A 208 19.89 9.03 -23.77
C ALA A 208 19.56 7.72 -23.07
N LEU A 209 18.34 7.21 -23.23
CA LEU A 209 17.92 5.93 -22.68
C LEU A 209 17.84 4.90 -23.79
N ALA A 210 18.35 3.70 -23.57
CA ALA A 210 18.19 2.59 -24.51
C ALA A 210 17.96 1.26 -23.79
N GLY A 211 17.18 0.37 -24.41
CA GLY A 211 16.98 -1.00 -23.94
C GLY A 211 16.13 -1.14 -22.67
N PHE A 212 15.45 -0.09 -22.21
CA PHE A 212 14.51 -0.21 -21.10
C PHE A 212 13.15 -0.72 -21.57
N ALA A 213 12.55 -1.60 -20.79
CA ALA A 213 11.25 -2.16 -21.09
C ALA A 213 10.12 -1.38 -20.44
N VAL A 214 9.01 -1.23 -21.15
CA VAL A 214 7.78 -0.61 -20.65
C VAL A 214 7.18 -1.51 -19.57
N ARG A 215 7.10 -0.96 -18.35
CA ARG A 215 6.47 -1.60 -17.19
C ARG A 215 5.05 -1.14 -16.99
N LYS A 216 4.78 0.16 -17.20
CA LYS A 216 3.45 0.73 -16.98
C LYS A 216 3.22 1.96 -17.83
N VAL A 217 2.08 2.03 -18.50
CA VAL A 217 1.61 3.23 -19.20
C VAL A 217 0.43 3.81 -18.41
N VAL A 218 0.50 5.10 -18.09
CA VAL A 218 -0.58 5.81 -17.38
C VAL A 218 -1.02 7.02 -18.22
N PRO A 219 -2.00 6.84 -19.12
CA PRO A 219 -2.44 7.90 -20.03
C PRO A 219 -2.97 9.14 -19.31
N SER A 220 -3.73 8.96 -18.23
CA SER A 220 -4.30 10.07 -17.42
C SER A 220 -3.24 10.99 -16.80
N HIS A 221 -2.02 10.49 -16.61
CA HIS A 221 -0.90 11.27 -16.09
C HIS A 221 0.17 11.55 -17.15
N ARG A 222 -0.06 11.12 -18.41
CA ARG A 222 0.91 11.21 -19.51
C ARG A 222 2.29 10.72 -19.13
N THR A 223 2.35 9.57 -18.44
CA THR A 223 3.61 8.97 -18.00
C THR A 223 3.76 7.54 -18.44
N VAL A 224 5.00 7.16 -18.75
CA VAL A 224 5.42 5.78 -19.04
C VAL A 224 6.51 5.43 -18.02
N SER A 225 6.34 4.32 -17.30
CA SER A 225 7.37 3.79 -16.41
C SER A 225 8.13 2.69 -17.14
N LEU A 226 9.44 2.86 -17.20
CA LEU A 226 10.42 2.00 -17.84
C LEU A 226 11.28 1.32 -16.78
N GLY A 227 11.71 0.09 -17.05
CA GLY A 227 12.58 -0.66 -16.15
C GLY A 227 13.28 -1.81 -16.86
N VAL A 228 14.13 -2.53 -16.13
CA VAL A 228 14.92 -3.66 -16.65
C VAL A 228 14.00 -4.86 -16.90
N THR A 229 14.07 -5.54 -18.05
CA THR A 229 13.37 -6.82 -18.35
C THR A 229 14.08 -8.03 -17.77
N GLY A 230 13.31 -8.97 -17.20
CA GLY A 230 13.77 -10.31 -16.87
C GLY A 230 14.88 -10.39 -15.81
N ALA A 231 15.29 -11.62 -15.51
CA ALA A 231 16.42 -11.93 -14.65
C ALA A 231 17.74 -11.62 -15.39
N LEU A 232 18.06 -10.35 -15.62
CA LEU A 232 19.45 -9.94 -15.69
C LEU A 232 20.05 -10.20 -14.30
N ALA A 233 20.49 -11.44 -14.13
CA ALA A 233 21.21 -11.94 -12.99
C ALA A 233 22.44 -11.05 -12.78
N GLY A 234 22.40 -10.12 -11.82
CA GLY A 234 23.58 -9.29 -11.54
C GLY A 234 23.41 -7.90 -10.94
N GLY A 235 22.21 -7.47 -10.53
CA GLY A 235 22.12 -6.55 -9.37
C GLY A 235 21.80 -5.07 -9.59
N ALA A 236 21.47 -4.60 -10.79
CA ALA A 236 21.03 -3.21 -10.99
C ALA A 236 19.55 -3.12 -11.40
N ALA A 237 18.62 -2.95 -10.45
CA ALA A 237 17.33 -2.38 -10.82
C ALA A 237 17.47 -0.88 -11.00
N PHE A 238 17.24 -0.44 -12.23
CA PHE A 238 17.12 0.95 -12.59
C PHE A 238 15.76 1.18 -13.24
N SER A 239 14.99 2.12 -12.70
CA SER A 239 13.67 2.49 -13.22
C SER A 239 13.65 3.96 -13.58
N VAL A 240 13.03 4.23 -14.72
CA VAL A 240 12.91 5.58 -15.27
C VAL A 240 11.44 5.85 -15.53
N ARG A 241 10.96 7.02 -15.12
CA ARG A 241 9.64 7.50 -15.52
C ARG A 241 9.81 8.56 -16.59
N VAL A 242 9.15 8.36 -17.72
CA VAL A 242 9.11 9.31 -18.83
C VAL A 242 7.80 10.07 -18.73
N ARG A 243 7.87 11.41 -18.70
CA ARG A 243 6.71 12.29 -18.83
C ARG A 243 6.59 12.74 -20.28
N ILE A 244 5.49 12.38 -20.92
CA ILE A 244 5.21 12.75 -22.32
C ILE A 244 4.67 14.18 -22.36
N PRO A 245 5.29 15.11 -23.12
CA PRO A 245 4.84 16.49 -23.26
C PRO A 245 3.37 16.57 -23.70
N GLU A 246 2.61 17.57 -23.24
CA GLU A 246 1.20 17.72 -23.61
C GLU A 246 0.95 17.88 -25.11
N ALA A 247 1.91 18.49 -25.81
CA ALA A 247 1.86 18.71 -27.26
C ALA A 247 2.03 17.43 -28.09
N GLU A 248 2.50 16.32 -27.50
CA GLU A 248 2.74 15.06 -28.21
C GLU A 248 1.57 14.09 -28.01
N PRO A 249 1.28 13.19 -28.96
CA PRO A 249 0.33 12.09 -28.71
C PRO A 249 0.90 11.12 -27.67
N MET A 250 0.02 10.48 -26.89
CA MET A 250 0.46 9.42 -25.98
C MET A 250 0.90 8.20 -26.80
N PRO A 251 2.10 7.65 -26.60
CA PRO A 251 2.56 6.47 -27.34
C PRO A 251 1.75 5.23 -26.98
N ALA A 252 1.46 4.39 -27.98
CA ALA A 252 0.70 3.15 -27.85
C ALA A 252 1.59 1.97 -27.43
N TYR A 253 2.40 2.16 -26.39
CA TYR A 253 3.35 1.15 -25.92
C TYR A 253 2.65 -0.10 -25.36
N ARG A 254 3.25 -1.26 -25.60
CA ARG A 254 2.87 -2.54 -25.01
C ARG A 254 3.74 -2.87 -23.80
N SER A 255 3.21 -3.70 -22.89
CA SER A 255 4.02 -4.21 -21.77
C SER A 255 5.24 -4.97 -22.32
N GLN A 256 6.38 -4.80 -21.67
CA GLN A 256 7.69 -5.37 -22.05
C GLN A 256 8.26 -4.86 -23.39
N GLU A 257 7.60 -3.91 -24.07
CA GLU A 257 8.17 -3.28 -25.25
C GLU A 257 9.44 -2.50 -24.87
N LEU A 258 10.52 -2.70 -25.63
CA LEU A 258 11.77 -1.98 -25.43
C LEU A 258 11.65 -0.57 -26.01
N VAL A 259 12.10 0.42 -25.25
CA VAL A 259 12.00 1.84 -25.59
C VAL A 259 13.37 2.47 -25.60
N ASP A 260 13.69 3.11 -26.73
CA ASP A 260 14.84 3.96 -26.90
C ASP A 260 14.40 5.43 -26.95
N LEU A 261 15.04 6.26 -26.12
CA LEU A 261 14.83 7.69 -26.04
C LEU A 261 16.18 8.38 -26.22
N PRO A 262 16.59 8.70 -27.46
CA PRO A 262 17.93 9.23 -27.74
C PRO A 262 18.16 10.61 -27.12
N ASN A 263 17.08 11.36 -26.86
CA ASN A 263 17.14 12.72 -26.33
C ASN A 263 16.09 12.90 -25.23
N ALA A 264 16.54 12.97 -23.99
CA ALA A 264 15.71 13.29 -22.85
C ALA A 264 16.45 14.20 -21.86
N VAL A 265 15.69 14.93 -21.06
CA VAL A 265 16.22 15.78 -19.99
C VAL A 265 15.69 15.29 -18.65
N VAL A 266 16.59 15.16 -17.67
CA VAL A 266 16.22 14.81 -16.29
C VAL A 266 15.40 15.95 -15.69
N ILE A 267 14.17 15.65 -15.26
CA ILE A 267 13.31 16.58 -14.53
C ILE A 267 13.58 16.47 -13.03
N GLU A 268 13.68 15.25 -12.52
CA GLU A 268 13.77 14.98 -11.09
C GLU A 268 14.51 13.65 -10.86
N THR A 269 15.20 13.54 -9.71
CA THR A 269 15.81 12.29 -9.26
C THR A 269 15.08 11.74 -8.05
N CYS A 270 15.19 10.44 -7.78
CA CYS A 270 14.58 9.82 -6.58
C CYS A 270 15.01 10.55 -5.28
N ALA A 271 16.31 10.77 -5.09
CA ALA A 271 16.83 11.48 -3.93
C ALA A 271 16.32 12.94 -3.85
N GLY A 272 16.31 13.66 -4.98
CA GLY A 272 15.77 15.01 -5.04
C GLY A 272 14.29 15.06 -4.67
N ARG A 273 13.49 14.11 -5.19
CA ARG A 273 12.06 14.00 -4.89
C ARG A 273 11.79 13.77 -3.41
N LEU A 274 12.47 12.81 -2.80
CA LEU A 274 12.27 12.50 -1.38
C LEU A 274 12.67 13.69 -0.49
N ARG A 275 13.80 14.35 -0.78
CA ARG A 275 14.22 15.56 -0.06
C ARG A 275 13.20 16.70 -0.21
N ASN A 276 12.69 16.91 -1.42
CA ASN A 276 11.66 17.92 -1.68
C ASN A 276 10.32 17.62 -0.99
N GLU A 277 9.96 16.34 -0.83
CA GLU A 277 8.81 15.94 -0.02
C GLU A 277 9.08 16.27 1.46
N VAL A 278 10.22 15.88 2.04
CA VAL A 278 10.54 16.18 3.45
C VAL A 278 10.61 17.68 3.73
N ALA A 279 11.25 18.47 2.88
CA ALA A 279 11.30 19.93 3.01
C ALA A 279 9.90 20.58 3.02
N ARG A 280 8.93 20.00 2.30
CA ARG A 280 7.53 20.47 2.32
C ARG A 280 6.79 20.07 3.60
N LEU A 281 7.14 18.93 4.19
CA LEU A 281 6.51 18.43 5.42
C LEU A 281 6.99 19.16 6.67
N PHE A 282 8.24 19.67 6.65
CA PHE A 282 8.90 20.23 7.81
C PHE A 282 9.67 21.51 7.45
N VAL A 283 9.13 22.67 7.83
CA VAL A 283 9.67 24.00 7.48
C VAL A 283 11.11 24.22 7.98
N ALA A 284 11.46 23.66 9.13
CA ALA A 284 12.75 23.88 9.80
C ALA A 284 13.75 22.70 9.66
N VAL A 285 13.46 21.73 8.79
CA VAL A 285 14.34 20.56 8.59
C VAL A 285 15.11 20.73 7.30
N ASP A 286 16.43 20.75 7.39
CA ASP A 286 17.29 20.56 6.22
C ASP A 286 17.30 19.06 5.85
N PRO A 287 16.69 18.64 4.73
CA PRO A 287 16.63 17.23 4.34
C PRO A 287 17.99 16.67 3.90
N ALA A 288 19.01 17.51 3.72
CA ALA A 288 20.39 17.11 3.42
C ALA A 288 21.27 16.96 4.66
N ALA A 289 20.84 17.45 5.83
CA ALA A 289 21.61 17.35 7.07
C ALA A 289 21.84 15.88 7.47
N ALA A 290 23.00 15.59 8.07
CA ALA A 290 23.35 14.24 8.54
C ALA A 290 22.40 13.73 9.64
N LEU A 291 21.91 14.65 10.47
CA LEU A 291 20.92 14.40 11.51
C LEU A 291 19.66 15.22 11.21
N VAL A 292 18.50 14.68 11.58
CA VAL A 292 17.21 15.37 11.51
C VAL A 292 16.62 15.52 12.91
N PRO A 293 15.98 16.66 13.22
CA PRO A 293 15.33 16.85 14.50
C PRO A 293 14.05 16.01 14.53
N LEU A 294 13.91 15.18 15.55
CA LEU A 294 12.68 14.44 15.82
C LEU A 294 11.76 15.27 16.74
N ALA A 295 12.34 15.81 17.81
CA ALA A 295 11.71 16.71 18.78
C ALA A 295 12.74 17.77 19.23
N GLU A 296 12.31 18.73 20.05
CA GLU A 296 13.23 19.67 20.69
C GLU A 296 14.31 18.92 21.47
N GLY A 297 15.58 19.18 21.14
CA GLY A 297 16.74 18.51 21.75
C GLY A 297 16.99 17.07 21.30
N VAL A 298 16.15 16.47 20.45
CA VAL A 298 16.29 15.08 20.01
C VAL A 298 16.62 15.00 18.53
N TRP A 299 17.83 14.53 18.21
CA TRP A 299 18.36 14.45 16.86
C TRP A 299 18.70 13.02 16.50
N LEU A 300 18.25 12.56 15.33
CA LEU A 300 18.48 11.19 14.87
C LEU A 300 19.15 11.15 13.50
N PRO A 301 19.87 10.07 13.16
CA PRO A 301 20.44 9.88 11.82
C PRO A 301 19.41 10.04 10.71
N ASN A 302 19.73 10.81 9.67
CA ASN A 302 18.83 11.07 8.56
C ASN A 302 18.76 9.87 7.60
N PRO A 303 17.61 9.20 7.47
CA PRO A 303 17.48 8.02 6.61
C PRO A 303 17.63 8.35 5.12
N LEU A 304 17.41 9.60 4.68
CA LEU A 304 17.60 10.01 3.27
C LEU A 304 19.06 9.99 2.85
N ASN A 305 19.98 10.32 3.76
CA ASN A 305 21.41 10.31 3.46
C ASN A 305 21.98 8.89 3.41
N ALA A 306 21.39 7.98 4.19
CA ALA A 306 21.74 6.57 4.19
C ALA A 306 21.15 5.78 3.02
N LEU A 307 20.15 6.33 2.30
CA LEU A 307 19.43 5.62 1.25
C LEU A 307 20.33 4.94 0.19
N PRO A 308 21.39 5.57 -0.34
CA PRO A 308 22.29 4.90 -1.27
C PRO A 308 23.00 3.68 -0.67
N ASP A 309 23.33 3.71 0.62
CA ASP A 309 24.01 2.61 1.30
C ASP A 309 23.02 1.50 1.66
N LEU A 310 21.81 1.85 2.10
CA LEU A 310 20.72 0.91 2.35
C LEU A 310 20.31 0.11 1.10
N LEU A 311 20.53 0.65 -0.11
CA LEU A 311 20.25 -0.06 -1.36
C LEU A 311 21.45 -0.88 -1.84
N ARG A 312 22.68 -0.35 -1.68
CA ARG A 312 23.90 -0.99 -2.18
C ARG A 312 24.41 -2.10 -1.29
N GLN A 313 24.10 -2.09 0.01
CA GLN A 313 24.55 -3.12 0.94
C GLN A 313 23.81 -4.44 0.65
N PRO A 314 24.50 -5.48 0.13
CA PRO A 314 23.88 -6.78 -0.05
C PRO A 314 23.62 -7.41 1.32
N ARG A 315 22.62 -8.29 1.40
CA ARG A 315 22.28 -9.02 2.63
C ARG A 315 22.05 -10.49 2.36
N ASN A 316 22.27 -11.33 3.36
CA ASN A 316 21.68 -12.67 3.33
C ASN A 316 20.22 -12.54 3.75
N VAL A 317 19.32 -13.07 2.93
CA VAL A 317 17.86 -13.00 3.17
C VAL A 317 17.22 -14.35 2.87
N ASN A 318 15.98 -14.52 3.27
CA ASN A 318 15.14 -15.59 2.75
C ASN A 318 14.30 -15.08 1.57
N VAL A 319 14.26 -15.85 0.48
CA VAL A 319 13.46 -15.55 -0.72
C VAL A 319 12.29 -16.52 -0.79
N ALA A 320 11.09 -16.01 -1.07
CA ALA A 320 9.88 -16.81 -1.22
C ALA A 320 8.96 -16.24 -2.30
N THR A 321 7.88 -16.95 -2.59
CA THR A 321 6.76 -16.32 -3.31
C THR A 321 6.16 -15.24 -2.40
N ILE A 322 6.04 -14.03 -2.91
CA ILE A 322 5.36 -12.90 -2.25
C ILE A 322 4.17 -12.42 -3.09
N HIS A 323 3.23 -11.74 -2.44
CA HIS A 323 2.15 -11.02 -3.10
C HIS A 323 2.68 -9.78 -3.83
N GLY A 324 3.69 -9.10 -3.27
CA GLY A 324 4.38 -7.97 -3.88
C GLY A 324 3.71 -6.62 -3.68
N ASP A 325 2.38 -6.57 -3.71
CA ASP A 325 1.56 -5.40 -3.37
C ASP A 325 0.60 -5.68 -2.19
N PHE A 326 1.13 -6.22 -1.09
CA PHE A 326 0.33 -6.65 0.06
C PHE A 326 -0.10 -5.47 0.97
N ASN A 327 -1.01 -4.63 0.45
CA ASN A 327 -1.56 -3.48 1.15
C ASN A 327 -2.96 -3.74 1.74
N LEU A 328 -3.43 -2.81 2.58
CA LEU A 328 -4.70 -2.95 3.31
C LEU A 328 -5.96 -2.96 2.43
N GLN A 329 -5.87 -2.51 1.18
CA GLN A 329 -6.99 -2.50 0.22
C GLN A 329 -7.08 -3.80 -0.59
N ASN A 330 -5.97 -4.51 -0.72
CA ASN A 330 -5.89 -5.79 -1.43
C ASN A 330 -6.28 -6.99 -0.55
N ILE A 331 -6.54 -6.75 0.74
CA ILE A 331 -7.04 -7.72 1.69
C ILE A 331 -8.50 -7.40 1.98
N LEU A 332 -9.39 -8.33 1.66
CA LEU A 332 -10.83 -8.20 1.82
C LEU A 332 -11.31 -9.09 2.96
N ILE A 333 -12.19 -8.55 3.80
CA ILE A 333 -12.73 -9.18 5.00
C ILE A 333 -14.25 -9.30 4.87
N GLU A 334 -14.79 -10.50 5.11
CA GLU A 334 -16.21 -10.70 5.43
C GLU A 334 -16.38 -10.55 6.95
N PRO A 335 -16.98 -9.46 7.47
CA PRO A 335 -16.94 -9.16 8.91
C PRO A 335 -17.60 -10.21 9.80
N GLN A 336 -18.68 -10.85 9.33
CA GLN A 336 -19.50 -11.76 10.14
C GLN A 336 -18.78 -13.07 10.44
N LEU A 337 -18.00 -13.58 9.50
CA LEU A 337 -17.23 -14.82 9.69
C LEU A 337 -15.74 -14.57 9.91
N GLY A 338 -15.23 -13.39 9.56
CA GLY A 338 -13.80 -13.10 9.48
C GLY A 338 -13.09 -13.88 8.38
N GLU A 339 -13.80 -14.21 7.29
CA GLU A 339 -13.21 -14.82 6.10
C GLU A 339 -12.39 -13.78 5.34
N ILE A 340 -11.29 -14.23 4.74
CA ILE A 340 -10.30 -13.36 4.10
C ILE A 340 -10.21 -13.72 2.63
N SER A 341 -10.25 -12.71 1.77
CA SER A 341 -9.94 -12.84 0.34
C SER A 341 -8.81 -11.88 -0.04
N LEU A 342 -7.97 -12.29 -0.98
CA LEU A 342 -6.83 -11.54 -1.50
C LEU A 342 -7.03 -11.25 -2.99
N ILE A 343 -6.67 -10.05 -3.41
CA ILE A 343 -6.79 -9.57 -4.79
C ILE A 343 -5.53 -8.81 -5.21
N ASP A 344 -5.42 -8.50 -6.49
CA ASP A 344 -4.31 -7.70 -7.05
C ASP A 344 -2.93 -8.38 -6.96
N PHE A 345 -2.78 -9.49 -7.69
CA PHE A 345 -1.52 -10.24 -7.74
C PHE A 345 -0.54 -9.72 -8.79
N ALA A 346 -0.70 -8.47 -9.26
CA ALA A 346 0.08 -7.91 -10.37
C ALA A 346 1.60 -7.90 -10.12
N GLU A 347 1.98 -7.78 -8.85
CA GLU A 347 3.37 -7.69 -8.40
C GLU A 347 3.88 -9.00 -7.76
N ALA A 348 3.07 -10.08 -7.81
CA ALA A 348 3.43 -11.36 -7.23
C ALA A 348 4.62 -11.98 -7.95
N ARG A 349 5.64 -12.41 -7.19
CA ARG A 349 6.93 -12.89 -7.71
C ARG A 349 7.72 -13.65 -6.64
N GLN A 350 8.87 -14.18 -7.01
CA GLN A 350 9.89 -14.65 -6.06
C GLN A 350 10.77 -13.47 -5.66
N ASP A 351 10.82 -13.14 -4.36
CA ASP A 351 11.61 -12.02 -3.84
C ASP A 351 11.87 -12.19 -2.33
N HIS A 352 12.54 -11.23 -1.71
CA HIS A 352 12.74 -11.16 -0.28
C HIS A 352 11.42 -11.34 0.49
N VAL A 353 11.34 -12.41 1.30
CA VAL A 353 10.11 -12.90 1.95
C VAL A 353 9.44 -11.84 2.84
N LEU A 354 10.20 -10.91 3.40
CA LEU A 354 9.67 -9.89 4.28
C LEU A 354 8.89 -8.78 3.56
N HIS A 355 8.96 -8.68 2.22
CA HIS A 355 8.31 -7.60 1.47
C HIS A 355 6.85 -7.37 1.85
N ASP A 356 6.05 -8.42 1.91
CA ASP A 356 4.62 -8.32 2.20
C ASP A 356 4.37 -7.80 3.62
N LEU A 357 5.13 -8.29 4.60
CA LEU A 357 5.03 -7.89 6.00
C LEU A 357 5.48 -6.44 6.23
N LEU A 358 6.56 -6.03 5.56
CA LEU A 358 7.09 -4.67 5.60
C LEU A 358 6.11 -3.68 4.96
N HIS A 359 5.51 -4.06 3.83
CA HIS A 359 4.52 -3.24 3.16
C HIS A 359 3.28 -3.05 4.02
N LEU A 360 2.76 -4.15 4.60
CA LEU A 360 1.59 -4.11 5.48
C LEU A 360 1.81 -3.24 6.72
N GLU A 361 2.99 -3.31 7.36
CA GLU A 361 3.33 -2.42 8.47
C GLU A 361 3.37 -0.94 8.05
N ALA A 362 4.01 -0.64 6.90
CA ALA A 362 4.04 0.73 6.39
C ALA A 362 2.63 1.26 6.08
N GLU A 363 1.74 0.43 5.53
CA GLU A 363 0.35 0.78 5.27
C GLU A 363 -0.44 1.04 6.57
N ILE A 364 -0.27 0.21 7.60
CA ILE A 364 -0.91 0.45 8.91
C ILE A 364 -0.46 1.79 9.50
N LEU A 365 0.83 2.09 9.43
CA LEU A 365 1.39 3.34 9.95
C LEU A 365 0.93 4.56 9.15
N THR A 366 0.70 4.43 7.85
CA THR A 366 0.37 5.57 6.98
C THR A 366 -1.13 5.73 6.71
N HIS A 367 -1.95 4.72 6.97
CA HIS A 367 -3.38 4.77 6.75
C HIS A 367 -4.22 4.62 8.02
N VAL A 368 -3.86 3.73 8.95
CA VAL A 368 -4.69 3.47 10.14
C VAL A 368 -4.28 4.34 11.32
N LEU A 369 -2.98 4.50 11.56
CA LEU A 369 -2.48 5.33 12.65
C LEU A 369 -2.90 6.82 12.56
N PRO A 370 -2.88 7.50 11.40
CA PRO A 370 -3.34 8.88 11.28
C PRO A 370 -4.81 9.04 11.70
N GLU A 371 -5.67 8.08 11.34
CA GLU A 371 -7.10 8.10 11.73
C GLU A 371 -7.27 7.95 13.24
N ILE A 372 -6.53 7.05 13.86
CA ILE A 372 -6.56 6.88 15.32
C ILE A 372 -6.03 8.11 16.04
N ILE A 373 -4.94 8.72 15.55
CA ILE A 373 -4.38 9.95 16.09
C ILE A 373 -5.42 11.09 16.03
N ASP A 374 -6.09 11.25 14.89
CA ASP A 374 -7.09 12.31 14.69
C ASP A 374 -8.32 12.06 15.58
N GLN A 375 -8.85 10.84 15.62
CA GLN A 375 -10.01 10.49 16.45
C GLN A 375 -9.74 10.63 17.95
N ALA A 376 -8.57 10.19 18.41
CA ALA A 376 -8.19 10.23 19.83
C ALA A 376 -7.42 11.50 20.22
N GLN A 377 -7.21 12.44 19.28
CA GLN A 377 -6.49 13.71 19.47
C GLN A 377 -5.10 13.50 20.12
N LEU A 378 -4.37 12.49 19.65
CA LEU A 378 -3.04 12.15 20.19
C LEU A 378 -1.96 13.05 19.61
N ASP A 379 -0.87 13.25 20.36
CA ASP A 379 0.36 13.77 19.78
C ASP A 379 0.92 12.73 18.78
N PRO A 380 1.03 13.06 17.48
CA PRO A 380 1.45 12.10 16.48
C PRO A 380 2.85 11.54 16.70
N LEU A 381 3.77 12.40 17.12
CA LEU A 381 5.17 12.03 17.27
C LEU A 381 5.32 11.07 18.45
N LEU A 382 4.68 11.37 19.58
CA LEU A 382 4.72 10.51 20.76
C LEU A 382 4.07 9.15 20.49
N ALA A 383 2.99 9.10 19.70
CA ALA A 383 2.39 7.84 19.26
C ALA A 383 3.36 7.00 18.42
N VAL A 384 4.06 7.60 17.45
CA VAL A 384 5.05 6.91 16.62
C VAL A 384 6.25 6.44 17.44
N VAL A 385 6.78 7.26 18.36
CA VAL A 385 7.89 6.88 19.26
C VAL A 385 7.51 5.68 20.11
N ALA A 386 6.33 5.70 20.75
CA ALA A 386 5.87 4.60 21.57
C ALA A 386 5.68 3.31 20.76
N LEU A 387 5.00 3.38 19.61
CA LEU A 387 4.79 2.19 18.76
C LEU A 387 6.11 1.62 18.24
N SER A 388 7.06 2.48 17.86
CA SER A 388 8.39 2.07 17.42
C SER A 388 9.16 1.35 18.53
N TRP A 389 9.10 1.87 19.76
CA TRP A 389 9.71 1.27 20.94
C TRP A 389 9.12 -0.11 21.26
N HIS A 390 7.80 -0.20 21.39
CA HIS A 390 7.13 -1.45 21.70
C HIS A 390 7.32 -2.47 20.56
N GLY A 391 7.27 -2.02 19.31
CA GLY A 391 7.52 -2.87 18.15
C GLY A 391 8.94 -3.45 18.13
N ARG A 392 9.96 -2.70 18.56
CA ARG A 392 11.34 -3.21 18.63
C ARG A 392 11.43 -4.45 19.53
N ARG A 393 10.70 -4.42 20.64
CA ARG A 393 10.62 -5.55 21.59
C ARG A 393 9.89 -6.74 20.99
N ALA A 394 8.75 -6.50 20.32
CA ALA A 394 7.97 -7.56 19.67
C ALA A 394 8.79 -8.34 18.61
N LEU A 395 9.73 -7.68 17.93
CA LEU A 395 10.63 -8.34 16.98
C LEU A 395 11.75 -9.13 17.68
N SER A 396 12.28 -8.62 18.81
CA SER A 396 13.51 -9.13 19.43
C SER A 396 13.28 -10.20 20.53
N GLN A 397 12.12 -10.19 21.21
CA GLN A 397 11.88 -11.03 22.40
C GLN A 397 10.85 -12.15 22.10
N THR A 398 11.13 -13.40 22.51
CA THR A 398 10.29 -14.59 22.22
C THR A 398 9.15 -14.80 23.23
N THR A 399 9.31 -14.39 24.49
CA THR A 399 8.51 -14.92 25.60
C THR A 399 8.03 -13.88 26.62
N GLY A 400 8.12 -12.59 26.33
CA GLY A 400 7.64 -11.55 27.26
C GLY A 400 6.18 -11.17 27.03
N ASP A 401 5.41 -11.06 28.12
CA ASP A 401 4.15 -10.31 28.13
C ASP A 401 4.50 -8.82 27.94
N HIS A 402 4.57 -8.41 26.67
CA HIS A 402 4.79 -7.01 26.34
C HIS A 402 3.45 -6.31 26.45
N GLY A 403 3.30 -5.60 27.57
CA GLY A 403 2.15 -4.72 27.77
C GLY A 403 1.96 -3.81 26.55
N PRO A 404 0.71 -3.63 26.08
CA PRO A 404 0.43 -2.68 25.02
C PRO A 404 0.87 -1.27 25.41
N PRO A 405 1.00 -0.34 24.45
CA PRO A 405 1.07 1.08 24.75
C PRO A 405 -0.05 1.46 25.73
N LEU A 406 0.25 2.33 26.69
CA LEU A 406 -0.69 2.65 27.78
C LEU A 406 -1.99 3.28 27.27
N HIS A 407 -1.98 3.95 26.11
CA HIS A 407 -3.17 4.59 25.57
C HIS A 407 -4.12 3.56 24.92
N PRO A 408 -5.39 3.45 25.38
CA PRO A 408 -6.35 2.47 24.86
C PRO A 408 -6.56 2.53 23.34
N ALA A 409 -6.56 3.74 22.76
CA ALA A 409 -6.77 3.92 21.31
C ALA A 409 -5.66 3.27 20.45
N LEU A 410 -4.44 3.10 21.00
CA LEU A 410 -3.33 2.47 20.29
C LEU A 410 -3.36 0.94 20.38
N ARG A 411 -4.29 0.35 21.12
CA ARG A 411 -4.34 -1.11 21.34
C ARG A 411 -4.60 -1.89 20.05
N LYS A 412 -5.45 -1.39 19.15
CA LYS A 412 -5.69 -2.00 17.83
C LYS A 412 -4.39 -2.06 17.02
N LEU A 413 -3.69 -0.92 16.91
CA LEU A 413 -2.40 -0.82 16.22
C LEU A 413 -1.36 -1.75 16.82
N TRP A 414 -1.24 -1.78 18.14
CA TRP A 414 -0.32 -2.67 18.82
C TRP A 414 -0.54 -4.13 18.45
N VAL A 415 -1.79 -4.60 18.45
CA VAL A 415 -2.11 -5.98 18.06
C VAL A 415 -1.64 -6.27 16.63
N MET A 416 -1.97 -5.40 15.68
CA MET A 416 -1.63 -5.59 14.27
C MET A 416 -0.10 -5.59 14.06
N LEU A 417 0.60 -4.57 14.56
CA LEU A 417 2.05 -4.45 14.43
C LEU A 417 2.79 -5.58 15.15
N SER A 418 2.31 -6.00 16.32
CA SER A 418 2.89 -7.14 17.05
C SER A 418 2.68 -8.46 16.31
N ALA A 419 1.53 -8.65 15.65
CA ALA A 419 1.29 -9.82 14.83
C ALA A 419 2.25 -9.85 13.64
N ILE A 420 2.41 -8.74 12.92
CA ILE A 420 3.33 -8.61 11.79
C ILE A 420 4.77 -8.88 12.22
N ARG A 421 5.27 -8.21 13.26
CA ARG A 421 6.66 -8.37 13.69
C ARG A 421 6.98 -9.75 14.24
N ARG A 422 6.03 -10.40 14.94
CA ARG A 422 6.20 -11.80 15.37
C ARG A 422 6.25 -12.76 14.18
N ALA A 423 5.41 -12.55 13.16
CA ALA A 423 5.48 -13.34 11.93
C ALA A 423 6.80 -13.09 11.18
N ALA A 424 7.18 -11.82 11.00
CA ALA A 424 8.41 -11.42 10.32
C ALA A 424 9.65 -12.06 10.93
N ARG A 425 9.69 -12.17 12.27
CA ARG A 425 10.77 -12.86 12.96
C ARG A 425 10.95 -14.30 12.46
N GLY A 426 9.87 -15.04 12.21
CA GLY A 426 9.94 -16.41 11.70
C GLY A 426 10.53 -16.54 10.30
N TYR A 427 10.65 -15.43 9.57
CA TYR A 427 11.18 -15.39 8.21
C TYR A 427 12.50 -14.63 8.05
N LEU A 428 13.04 -14.06 9.14
CA LEU A 428 14.40 -13.48 9.13
C LEU A 428 15.42 -14.55 8.74
N PHE A 429 16.46 -14.14 8.00
CA PHE A 429 17.59 -14.99 7.70
C PHE A 429 18.36 -15.37 8.97
N ASP A 430 18.62 -14.39 9.84
CA ASP A 430 19.16 -14.59 11.18
C ASP A 430 18.17 -14.05 12.21
N LEU A 431 17.62 -14.96 13.03
CA LEU A 431 16.65 -14.65 14.09
C LEU A 431 17.18 -13.67 15.15
N ASN A 432 18.51 -13.47 15.22
CA ASN A 432 19.16 -12.56 16.14
C ASN A 432 19.60 -11.24 15.48
N ASP A 433 19.46 -11.09 14.16
CA ASP A 433 19.76 -9.86 13.43
C ASP A 433 18.49 -9.18 12.92
N PRO A 434 17.87 -8.28 13.70
CA PRO A 434 16.70 -7.53 13.23
C PRO A 434 17.04 -6.48 12.17
N ALA A 435 18.32 -6.28 11.82
CA ALA A 435 18.74 -5.28 10.85
C ALA A 435 18.15 -5.53 9.44
N GLU A 436 17.94 -6.79 9.05
CA GLU A 436 17.26 -7.16 7.81
C GLU A 436 15.87 -6.51 7.74
N TYR A 437 15.07 -6.65 8.81
CA TYR A 437 13.73 -6.07 8.92
C TYR A 437 13.77 -4.54 8.91
N TYR A 438 14.63 -3.92 9.73
CA TYR A 438 14.69 -2.46 9.84
C TYR A 438 15.20 -1.79 8.57
N GLN A 439 16.14 -2.40 7.84
CA GLN A 439 16.56 -1.89 6.53
C GLN A 439 15.40 -1.91 5.55
N GLY A 440 14.67 -3.02 5.44
CA GLY A 440 13.51 -3.12 4.56
C GLY A 440 12.38 -2.15 4.94
N LEU A 441 12.06 -2.03 6.23
CA LEU A 441 10.98 -1.15 6.70
C LEU A 441 11.32 0.33 6.46
N THR A 442 12.58 0.72 6.67
CA THR A 442 13.05 2.08 6.34
C THR A 442 12.80 2.40 4.86
N LEU A 443 13.12 1.48 3.95
CA LEU A 443 12.91 1.66 2.51
C LEU A 443 11.43 1.80 2.14
N TYR A 444 10.54 1.00 2.75
CA TYR A 444 9.09 1.13 2.56
C TYR A 444 8.52 2.46 3.07
N LEU A 445 8.93 2.88 4.26
CA LEU A 445 8.47 4.13 4.85
C LEU A 445 8.97 5.36 4.08
N LEU A 446 10.21 5.34 3.58
CA LEU A 446 10.69 6.37 2.64
C LEU A 446 9.93 6.32 1.31
N GLY A 447 9.67 5.12 0.80
CA GLY A 447 8.88 4.90 -0.41
C GLY A 447 7.47 5.52 -0.31
N ALA A 448 6.84 5.44 0.86
CA ALA A 448 5.51 5.98 1.10
C ALA A 448 5.39 7.49 0.82
N LEU A 449 6.48 8.26 0.98
CA LEU A 449 6.52 9.70 0.69
C LEU A 449 6.15 10.03 -0.77
N ARG A 450 6.29 9.08 -1.69
CA ARG A 450 5.99 9.24 -3.12
C ARG A 450 4.49 9.34 -3.42
N TYR A 451 3.64 8.84 -2.52
CA TYR A 451 2.22 8.67 -2.76
C TYR A 451 1.45 9.97 -2.52
N LYS A 452 0.59 10.36 -3.47
CA LYS A 452 -0.15 11.62 -3.43
C LYS A 452 -1.37 11.55 -2.52
N ASN A 453 -2.05 10.40 -2.45
CA ASN A 453 -3.22 10.16 -1.59
C ASN A 453 -2.90 10.36 -0.11
N LEU A 454 -1.64 10.13 0.31
CA LEU A 454 -1.19 10.41 1.67
C LEU A 454 -1.12 11.91 2.01
N GLY A 455 -1.26 12.81 1.03
CA GLY A 455 -1.32 14.26 1.25
C GLY A 455 -2.73 14.81 1.46
N GLY A 456 -3.78 14.02 1.25
CA GLY A 456 -5.18 14.47 1.28
C GLY A 456 -5.87 14.41 2.64
N PHE A 457 -5.13 14.10 3.72
CA PHE A 457 -5.71 13.99 5.05
C PHE A 457 -6.14 15.38 5.58
N ALA A 458 -7.37 15.48 6.11
CA ALA A 458 -8.07 16.74 6.36
C ALA A 458 -7.30 17.73 7.26
N SER A 459 -6.43 17.24 8.14
CA SER A 459 -5.79 18.03 9.20
C SER A 459 -4.30 18.32 9.01
N ARG A 460 -3.62 17.84 7.93
CA ARG A 460 -2.20 18.09 7.50
C ARG A 460 -1.72 16.89 6.66
N PRO A 461 -0.55 16.92 6.00
CA PRO A 461 0.07 15.72 5.42
C PRO A 461 0.62 14.75 6.50
N LEU A 462 -0.17 14.50 7.54
CA LEU A 462 0.14 13.70 8.72
C LEU A 462 0.62 12.28 8.36
N PRO A 463 -0.01 11.54 7.43
CA PRO A 463 0.51 10.24 6.97
C PRO A 463 1.97 10.27 6.53
N LYS A 464 2.37 11.29 5.76
CA LYS A 464 3.74 11.43 5.28
C LYS A 464 4.72 11.84 6.39
N GLN A 465 4.27 12.68 7.32
CA GLN A 465 5.07 13.02 8.51
C GLN A 465 5.34 11.77 9.36
N ILE A 466 4.30 10.95 9.60
CA ILE A 466 4.41 9.67 10.29
C ILE A 466 5.36 8.73 9.55
N ALA A 467 5.23 8.60 8.23
CA ALA A 467 6.14 7.77 7.43
C ALA A 467 7.61 8.19 7.63
N PHE A 468 7.89 9.50 7.57
CA PHE A 468 9.26 10.01 7.73
C PHE A 468 9.80 9.84 9.16
N TRP A 469 9.01 10.13 10.19
CA TRP A 469 9.42 9.90 11.59
C TRP A 469 9.64 8.42 11.88
N ALA A 470 8.75 7.55 11.40
CA ALA A 470 8.90 6.12 11.55
C ALA A 470 10.15 5.61 10.80
N ALA A 471 10.43 6.10 9.59
CA ALA A 471 11.65 5.76 8.85
C ALA A 471 12.91 6.18 9.63
N THR A 472 12.90 7.37 10.22
CA THR A 472 14.01 7.91 11.03
C THR A 472 14.26 7.05 12.27
N LEU A 473 13.22 6.68 13.01
CA LEU A 473 13.33 5.80 14.17
C LEU A 473 13.79 4.39 13.80
N THR A 474 13.26 3.85 12.69
CA THR A 474 13.61 2.52 12.20
C THR A 474 15.07 2.46 11.76
N TYR A 475 15.53 3.49 11.06
CA TYR A 475 16.93 3.63 10.69
C TYR A 475 17.83 3.81 11.92
N HIS A 476 17.38 4.55 12.94
CA HIS A 476 18.09 4.63 14.21
C HIS A 476 18.24 3.24 14.86
N TRP A 477 17.19 2.41 14.89
CA TRP A 477 17.26 1.04 15.39
C TRP A 477 18.15 0.12 14.55
N LEU A 478 18.22 0.34 13.24
CA LEU A 478 19.15 -0.36 12.36
C LEU A 478 20.61 -0.05 12.74
N VAL A 479 20.94 1.23 12.92
CA VAL A 479 22.30 1.67 13.29
C VAL A 479 22.66 1.23 14.72
N GLN A 480 21.67 1.18 15.61
CA GLN A 480 21.80 0.78 17.01
C GLN A 480 21.44 -0.69 17.26
N ALA A 481 21.39 -1.54 16.23
CA ALA A 481 20.89 -2.92 16.37
C ALA A 481 21.66 -3.73 17.42
N ALA A 482 22.97 -3.45 17.58
CA ALA A 482 23.83 -4.08 18.57
C ALA A 482 23.75 -3.46 19.99
N ALA A 483 23.10 -2.30 20.16
CA ALA A 483 23.05 -1.61 21.45
C ALA A 483 21.87 -2.12 22.31
N PRO A 484 22.12 -2.59 23.55
CA PRO A 484 21.08 -3.15 24.41
C PRO A 484 20.15 -2.09 25.02
N THR A 485 20.57 -0.83 25.07
CA THR A 485 19.84 0.28 25.71
C THR A 485 19.31 1.28 24.71
N VAL A 486 18.33 2.07 25.13
CA VAL A 486 17.77 3.18 24.35
C VAL A 486 18.63 4.42 24.55
N ALA A 487 18.68 5.27 23.53
CA ALA A 487 19.25 6.60 23.69
C ALA A 487 18.44 7.38 24.77
N PRO A 488 19.07 7.98 25.79
CA PRO A 488 18.37 8.66 26.89
C PRO A 488 17.31 9.66 26.43
N GLU A 489 17.53 10.31 25.28
CA GLU A 489 16.62 11.27 24.68
C GLU A 489 15.30 10.62 24.21
N LEU A 490 15.37 9.40 23.66
CA LEU A 490 14.19 8.63 23.28
C LEU A 490 13.45 8.08 24.50
N GLU A 491 14.18 7.73 25.57
CA GLU A 491 13.56 7.34 26.85
C GLU A 491 12.76 8.51 27.44
N ALA A 492 13.27 9.73 27.38
CA ALA A 492 12.57 10.92 27.85
C ALA A 492 11.27 11.17 27.05
N LEU A 493 11.29 11.02 25.71
CA LEU A 493 10.09 11.12 24.89
C LEU A 493 9.08 10.01 25.20
N LEU A 494 9.54 8.78 25.41
CA LEU A 494 8.67 7.67 25.80
C LEU A 494 8.03 7.90 27.17
N ALA A 495 8.81 8.34 28.16
CA ALA A 495 8.30 8.67 29.49
C ALA A 495 7.26 9.79 29.43
N ARG A 496 7.48 10.81 28.59
CA ARG A 496 6.49 11.86 28.32
C ARG A 496 5.20 11.30 27.70
N ALA A 497 5.30 10.42 26.71
CA ALA A 497 4.14 9.78 26.09
C ALA A 497 3.33 9.00 27.13
N GLN A 498 4.00 8.19 27.94
CA GLN A 498 3.38 7.41 29.01
C GLN A 498 2.71 8.30 30.07
N ALA A 499 3.39 9.34 30.53
CA ALA A 499 2.85 10.27 31.52
C ALA A 499 1.58 10.98 31.03
N LEU A 500 1.58 11.46 29.78
CA LEU A 500 0.40 12.11 29.18
C LEU A 500 -0.79 11.17 29.06
N TRP A 501 -0.57 9.90 28.72
CA TRP A 501 -1.64 8.92 28.58
C TRP A 501 -2.20 8.44 29.91
N VAL A 502 -1.35 8.33 30.95
CA VAL A 502 -1.83 8.05 32.32
C VAL A 502 -2.65 9.22 32.85
N ALA A 503 -2.19 10.46 32.65
CA ALA A 503 -2.90 11.65 33.10
C ALA A 503 -4.24 11.86 32.36
N GLY A 504 -4.29 11.56 31.05
CA GLY A 504 -5.50 11.62 30.23
C GLY A 504 -6.51 10.49 30.48
N ALA A 505 -6.10 9.41 31.15
CA ALA A 505 -6.98 8.29 31.53
C ALA A 505 -7.83 8.57 32.79
N HIS A 506 -7.65 9.72 33.46
CA HIS A 506 -8.61 10.17 34.45
C HIS A 506 -9.89 10.65 33.74
N PRO A 507 -11.07 10.08 34.04
CA PRO A 507 -12.30 10.54 33.44
C PRO A 507 -12.55 11.98 33.91
N GLN A 508 -12.35 12.97 33.03
CA GLN A 508 -13.00 14.25 33.21
C GLN A 508 -14.50 14.00 33.11
N GLY A 509 -15.10 13.88 34.30
CA GLY A 509 -16.53 13.86 34.49
C GLY A 509 -17.15 15.09 33.83
N LYS A 510 -18.25 14.81 33.13
CA LYS A 510 -19.42 15.67 32.97
C LYS A 510 -19.37 16.97 33.81
N ALA A 511 -18.89 18.08 33.26
CA ALA A 511 -19.28 19.41 33.71
C ALA A 511 -18.97 20.46 32.65
N ASN A 512 -20.03 21.17 32.21
CA ASN A 512 -20.07 22.39 31.41
C ASN A 512 -20.24 22.26 29.89
N ARG A 513 -21.44 21.81 29.51
CA ARG A 513 -22.23 22.50 28.47
C ARG A 513 -23.68 22.64 28.94
N SER A 514 -23.96 23.72 29.67
CA SER A 514 -25.31 24.26 29.85
C SER A 514 -25.27 25.78 29.74
N ARG A 515 -26.15 26.31 28.86
CA ARG A 515 -26.62 27.70 28.69
C ARG A 515 -25.71 28.73 28.02
N ALA A 516 -25.93 28.90 26.72
CA ALA A 516 -26.50 30.09 26.05
C ALA A 516 -26.39 29.77 24.54
N VAL A 517 -27.46 29.69 23.74
CA VAL A 517 -28.34 30.77 23.31
C VAL A 517 -29.63 30.11 22.82
N GLY A 518 -30.77 30.63 23.25
CA GLY A 518 -32.05 30.31 22.63
C GLY A 518 -32.22 31.11 21.36
N GLU A 519 -32.51 30.44 20.25
CA GLU A 519 -33.24 30.99 19.13
C GLU A 519 -34.11 29.86 18.55
N GLN A 520 -35.42 30.04 18.67
CA GLN A 520 -36.44 29.20 18.07
C GLN A 520 -36.47 29.43 16.57
N LEU A 521 -36.37 28.36 15.78
CA LEU A 521 -36.81 28.34 14.38
C LEU A 521 -37.82 27.19 14.19
N PRO A 522 -38.86 27.39 13.36
CA PRO A 522 -40.03 26.51 13.28
C PRO A 522 -39.83 25.33 12.31
N GLY A 523 -40.46 24.21 12.65
CA GLY A 523 -41.04 23.20 11.76
C GLY A 523 -40.27 22.79 10.50
N SER A 524 -39.61 21.63 10.56
CA SER A 524 -39.21 20.86 9.39
C SER A 524 -39.76 19.44 9.53
N GLU A 525 -40.74 19.13 8.69
CA GLU A 525 -41.41 17.83 8.58
C GLU A 525 -40.44 16.70 8.25
N ALA A 526 -40.65 15.55 8.87
CA ALA A 526 -39.91 14.32 8.62
C ALA A 526 -40.20 13.79 7.21
N ARG A 527 -39.17 13.64 6.38
CA ARG A 527 -39.24 12.84 5.16
C ARG A 527 -39.22 11.35 5.53
N PRO A 528 -40.13 10.52 4.99
CA PRO A 528 -40.12 9.09 5.24
C PRO A 528 -38.98 8.38 4.50
N ASP A 529 -38.49 7.33 5.14
CA ASP A 529 -37.47 6.39 4.68
C ASP A 529 -37.95 5.62 3.42
N PRO A 530 -37.24 5.74 2.27
CA PRO A 530 -37.62 5.07 1.03
C PRO A 530 -37.30 3.57 0.99
N MET A 531 -36.78 2.96 2.07
CA MET A 531 -36.45 1.52 2.12
C MET A 531 -37.51 0.65 2.83
N ALA A 532 -38.61 1.24 3.31
CA ALA A 532 -39.65 0.52 4.06
C ALA A 532 -40.88 0.13 3.22
N VAL A 533 -40.71 -0.46 2.03
CA VAL A 533 -41.81 -1.17 1.34
C VAL A 533 -41.26 -2.38 0.56
N LEU A 534 -41.14 -3.53 1.23
CA LEU A 534 -41.23 -4.83 0.58
C LEU A 534 -42.19 -5.70 1.40
N PRO A 535 -43.23 -6.32 0.80
CA PRO A 535 -44.19 -7.12 1.53
C PRO A 535 -43.55 -8.44 1.97
N VAL A 536 -43.36 -8.55 3.29
CA VAL A 536 -43.28 -9.83 3.99
C VAL A 536 -44.68 -10.42 3.94
N ASP A 537 -44.92 -11.42 3.09
CA ASP A 537 -45.82 -12.56 3.36
C ASP A 537 -46.06 -13.39 2.10
N ARG A 538 -45.69 -14.68 2.20
CA ARG A 538 -46.29 -15.90 1.61
C ARG A 538 -45.22 -16.93 1.23
N ILE A 539 -44.73 -17.65 2.24
CA ILE A 539 -44.12 -18.96 2.08
C ILE A 539 -45.23 -20.00 2.37
N PRO A 540 -45.65 -20.85 1.42
CA PRO A 540 -46.51 -21.98 1.72
C PRO A 540 -45.68 -23.12 2.36
N PRO A 541 -46.29 -23.94 3.24
CA PRO A 541 -45.57 -25.01 3.93
C PRO A 541 -45.20 -26.13 2.96
N VAL A 542 -43.98 -26.65 3.15
CA VAL A 542 -43.42 -27.79 2.42
C VAL A 542 -44.19 -29.06 2.79
N ARG A 543 -44.65 -29.79 1.77
CA ARG A 543 -44.94 -31.23 1.85
C ARG A 543 -43.81 -31.98 1.17
#